data_AF-A0A1K2H9R2-F1
#
_entry.id   AF-A0A1K2H9R2-F1
#
_cell.length_a   1.000
_cell.length_b   1.000
_cell.length_c   1.000
_cell.angle_alpha   90.00
_cell.angle_beta   90.00
_cell.angle_gamma   90.00
#
_symmetry.space_group_name_H-M   'P 1'
#
loop_
_entity.id
_entity.type
_entity.pdbx_description
1 polymer ?
#
loop_
_entity_poly.entity_id
_entity_poly.type
_entity_poly.pdbx_seq_one_letter_code
_entity_poly.pdbx_strand_id
1 'polypeptide(L)'
;MSDQKIAWLALGMSLYTPLAWAHGATDAAARMEMQQRLEEEKTADNVYKAYFPNLATARKAAISFHHALLEAHYEEGYLVLELNREEMAELRRFGFRIKPATEFLAQRKQMIEQVQALNLKRAAAGEGGPDVGVYAIPGYSCYETVEESFAAAAGFVSSKPNLASWIDIGDSWQKKNGLGGYDMRVLKLTNSAIAGSKPKLFINSAIHAREYTTAPLTLEFARWLVNGYGSNADATWILDHHEVHLLLQSNPDGRKKAEGGLSWRKNTNQAYCGATSNNRGADLNRNFSQSWNSTGGSGSSGNACDLTYRGPSAGSEPEVQAIQNYVRSLWPDQRGPNVGDAAPATTSGIHIDIHSYSQLVLWPWGDRSTPAPNGTALQTLGRKFAFFNNYTPQQSVGLYPTDGTSDAVSYGELGVAAYTIELGTSFFQSCSTYNSTIKPQNLNALIYAAKVVRTPYLTPSGPDVTSVTLGGTAATTGVPRGTQVSLSASATDTRFRNSNGTEPTQNIAAVEYYIDTPPWVAGATPVALAASDGSFNAKTEAASGTIATSGLSVGRHLVYVRARDAGGSWGAVTASFLQLN
;
A
#
# COMPACT_ATOMS: atom_id res chain seq x y z
N MET A 1 15.99 -31.18 -18.51
CA MET A 1 14.86 -32.11 -18.68
C MET A 1 14.08 -32.12 -17.37
N SER A 2 13.05 -31.26 -17.33
CA SER A 2 11.64 -31.59 -17.01
C SER A 2 11.41 -31.90 -15.52
N ASP A 3 11.00 -30.89 -14.75
CA ASP A 3 9.59 -30.61 -14.41
C ASP A 3 9.02 -31.57 -13.36
N GLN A 4 9.12 -31.17 -12.09
CA GLN A 4 8.20 -31.59 -11.04
C GLN A 4 7.83 -30.37 -10.19
N LYS A 5 6.74 -29.70 -10.58
CA LYS A 5 6.02 -28.73 -9.77
C LYS A 5 4.71 -29.37 -9.27
N ILE A 6 4.61 -29.43 -7.95
CA ILE A 6 3.41 -29.11 -7.15
C ILE A 6 2.21 -30.04 -7.36
N ALA A 7 2.12 -31.05 -6.49
CA ALA A 7 0.90 -31.77 -6.17
C ALA A 7 0.59 -31.60 -4.68
N TRP A 8 -0.14 -30.54 -4.31
CA TRP A 8 -0.81 -30.41 -3.01
C TRP A 8 -1.99 -29.42 -3.15
N LEU A 9 -3.15 -29.93 -3.56
CA LEU A 9 -4.45 -29.24 -3.45
C LEU A 9 -5.58 -30.25 -3.70
N ALA A 10 -5.77 -31.17 -2.76
CA ALA A 10 -6.98 -31.99 -2.70
C ALA A 10 -7.07 -32.61 -1.29
N LEU A 11 -7.65 -31.89 -0.34
CA LEU A 11 -8.37 -32.40 0.84
C LEU A 11 -8.72 -31.23 1.75
N GLY A 12 -9.97 -30.77 1.65
CA GLY A 12 -10.47 -29.64 2.43
C GLY A 12 -11.69 -28.91 1.85
N MET A 13 -12.39 -29.49 0.86
CA MET A 13 -13.73 -29.03 0.50
C MET A 13 -14.75 -29.86 1.28
N SER A 14 -15.25 -29.30 2.38
CA SER A 14 -16.51 -29.74 2.99
C SER A 14 -17.26 -28.54 3.53
N LEU A 15 -18.38 -28.26 2.86
CA LEU A 15 -19.56 -27.53 3.31
C LEU A 15 -19.40 -26.04 3.64
N TYR A 16 -19.12 -25.24 2.61
CA TYR A 16 -19.84 -23.97 2.43
C TYR A 16 -20.56 -24.03 1.09
N THR A 17 -21.89 -24.06 1.13
CA THR A 17 -22.73 -23.79 -0.05
C THR A 17 -22.39 -22.39 -0.54
N PRO A 18 -21.98 -22.19 -1.81
CA PRO A 18 -21.95 -20.84 -2.35
C PRO A 18 -23.40 -20.33 -2.32
N LEU A 19 -23.63 -19.18 -1.70
CA LEU A 19 -24.89 -18.46 -1.85
C LEU A 19 -25.11 -18.28 -3.35
N ALA A 20 -26.09 -19.02 -3.89
CA ALA A 20 -26.52 -18.87 -5.27
C ALA A 20 -27.09 -17.46 -5.43
N TRP A 21 -26.39 -16.61 -6.16
CA TRP A 21 -26.90 -15.30 -6.56
C TRP A 21 -28.05 -15.55 -7.53
N ALA A 22 -29.23 -15.01 -7.21
CA ALA A 22 -30.41 -15.10 -8.05
C ALA A 22 -30.17 -14.34 -9.36
N HIS A 23 -30.00 -15.07 -10.47
CA HIS A 23 -29.81 -14.51 -11.80
C HIS A 23 -31.18 -14.25 -12.46
N GLY A 24 -31.49 -12.98 -12.70
CA GLY A 24 -32.69 -12.49 -13.39
C GLY A 24 -32.40 -11.18 -14.14
N ALA A 25 -33.40 -10.61 -14.82
CA ALA A 25 -33.33 -9.47 -15.78
C ALA A 25 -32.43 -8.25 -15.42
N THR A 26 -32.00 -8.13 -14.17
CA THR A 26 -31.02 -7.16 -13.66
C THR A 26 -29.64 -7.31 -14.30
N ASP A 27 -29.21 -8.53 -14.65
CA ASP A 27 -27.90 -8.79 -15.29
C ASP A 27 -27.88 -8.30 -16.75
N ALA A 28 -28.98 -8.45 -17.49
CA ALA A 28 -29.07 -7.97 -18.88
C ALA A 28 -29.03 -6.43 -18.97
N ALA A 29 -29.77 -5.73 -18.09
CA ALA A 29 -29.76 -4.27 -18.03
C ALA A 29 -28.37 -3.73 -17.61
N ALA A 30 -27.72 -4.35 -16.62
CA ALA A 30 -26.38 -3.97 -16.20
C ALA A 30 -25.33 -4.19 -17.31
N ARG A 31 -25.47 -5.25 -18.10
CA ARG A 31 -24.62 -5.51 -19.28
C ARG A 31 -24.82 -4.49 -20.38
N MET A 32 -26.06 -4.14 -20.71
CA MET A 32 -26.36 -3.09 -21.70
C MET A 32 -25.82 -1.73 -21.24
N GLU A 33 -26.03 -1.38 -19.98
CA GLU A 33 -25.49 -0.15 -19.37
C GLU A 33 -23.96 -0.11 -19.48
N MET A 34 -23.27 -1.22 -19.17
CA MET A 34 -21.83 -1.33 -19.30
C MET A 34 -21.35 -1.17 -20.75
N GLN A 35 -22.05 -1.77 -21.72
CA GLN A 35 -21.72 -1.65 -23.14
C GLN A 35 -21.80 -0.20 -23.61
N GLN A 36 -22.89 0.50 -23.29
CA GLN A 36 -23.05 1.91 -23.64
C GLN A 36 -21.90 2.76 -23.08
N ARG A 37 -21.53 2.54 -21.81
CA ARG A 37 -20.45 3.26 -21.14
C ARG A 37 -19.08 3.00 -21.77
N LEU A 38 -18.83 1.77 -22.20
CA LEU A 38 -17.58 1.41 -22.87
C LEU A 38 -17.50 2.06 -24.27
N GLU A 39 -18.63 2.23 -24.96
CA GLU A 39 -18.64 2.98 -26.23
C GLU A 39 -18.33 4.46 -26.02
N GLU A 40 -18.85 5.10 -24.96
CA GLU A 40 -18.46 6.47 -24.60
C GLU A 40 -16.93 6.58 -24.42
N GLU A 41 -16.33 5.66 -23.66
CA GLU A 41 -14.88 5.62 -23.42
C GLU A 41 -14.05 5.35 -24.69
N LYS A 42 -14.56 4.56 -25.64
CA LYS A 42 -13.91 4.34 -26.94
C LYS A 42 -13.97 5.58 -27.84
N THR A 43 -14.97 6.44 -27.66
CA THR A 43 -15.19 7.63 -28.49
C THR A 43 -14.50 8.90 -27.96
N ALA A 44 -13.83 8.82 -26.81
CA ALA A 44 -13.09 9.95 -26.24
C ALA A 44 -12.01 10.47 -27.21
N ASP A 45 -12.07 11.76 -27.56
CA ASP A 45 -11.17 12.42 -28.51
C ASP A 45 -10.34 13.55 -27.88
N ASN A 46 -10.49 13.77 -26.57
CA ASN A 46 -9.87 14.83 -25.78
C ASN A 46 -8.59 14.38 -25.05
N VAL A 47 -7.95 13.29 -25.47
CA VAL A 47 -6.70 12.78 -24.86
C VAL A 47 -5.49 13.16 -25.70
N TYR A 48 -4.49 13.74 -25.05
CA TYR A 48 -3.30 14.30 -25.69
C TYR A 48 -1.99 13.85 -25.05
N LYS A 49 -0.96 13.66 -25.88
CA LYS A 49 0.44 13.60 -25.47
C LYS A 49 0.96 15.04 -25.34
N ALA A 50 1.26 15.45 -24.11
CA ALA A 50 1.91 16.73 -23.82
C ALA A 50 3.41 16.52 -23.64
N TYR A 51 4.20 16.82 -24.67
CA TYR A 51 5.65 16.71 -24.65
C TYR A 51 6.23 17.89 -23.86
N PHE A 52 6.97 17.60 -22.80
CA PHE A 52 7.48 18.62 -21.89
C PHE A 52 8.88 19.13 -22.30
N PRO A 53 9.21 20.39 -22.02
CA PRO A 53 10.52 20.96 -22.38
C PRO A 53 11.66 20.50 -21.47
N ASN A 54 11.37 20.09 -20.24
CA ASN A 54 12.31 19.51 -19.29
C ASN A 54 11.56 18.79 -18.16
N LEU A 55 12.27 17.92 -17.42
CA LEU A 55 11.69 17.11 -16.36
C LEU A 55 11.12 17.92 -15.18
N ALA A 56 11.72 19.07 -14.86
CA ALA A 56 11.22 19.90 -13.76
C ALA A 56 9.85 20.51 -14.11
N THR A 57 9.67 21.01 -15.34
CA THR A 57 8.38 21.48 -15.85
C THR A 57 7.37 20.34 -15.96
N ALA A 58 7.81 19.15 -16.40
CA ALA A 58 6.96 17.96 -16.46
C ALA A 58 6.34 17.62 -15.10
N ARG A 59 7.16 17.58 -14.05
CA ARG A 59 6.72 17.29 -12.68
C ARG A 59 5.71 18.32 -12.19
N LYS A 60 5.96 19.61 -12.45
CA LYS A 60 4.99 20.68 -12.13
C LYS A 60 3.68 20.55 -12.89
N ALA A 61 3.70 20.14 -14.15
CA ALA A 61 2.47 19.92 -14.91
C ALA A 61 1.73 18.66 -14.45
N ALA A 62 2.43 17.56 -14.16
CA ALA A 62 1.83 16.35 -13.59
C ALA A 62 1.13 16.63 -12.24
N ILE A 63 1.67 17.58 -11.49
CA ILE A 63 1.11 18.18 -10.28
C ILE A 63 -0.14 19.01 -10.60
N SER A 64 0.00 20.08 -11.40
CA SER A 64 -1.07 21.06 -11.64
C SER A 64 -2.25 20.52 -12.44
N PHE A 65 -2.01 19.50 -13.26
CA PHE A 65 -3.01 18.84 -14.09
C PHE A 65 -3.23 17.39 -13.64
N HIS A 66 -2.99 17.09 -12.35
CA HIS A 66 -3.14 15.72 -11.83
C HIS A 66 -4.56 15.16 -12.05
N HIS A 67 -5.60 16.01 -12.03
CA HIS A 67 -6.98 15.60 -12.31
C HIS A 67 -7.17 15.08 -13.75
N ALA A 68 -6.36 15.58 -14.67
CA ALA A 68 -6.36 15.26 -16.10
C ALA A 68 -5.32 14.19 -16.47
N LEU A 69 -4.38 13.86 -15.57
CA LEU A 69 -3.24 13.01 -15.85
C LEU A 69 -3.66 11.54 -15.93
N LEU A 70 -3.34 10.88 -17.05
CA LEU A 70 -3.65 9.47 -17.32
C LEU A 70 -2.42 8.57 -17.29
N GLU A 71 -1.30 9.03 -17.85
CA GLU A 71 0.00 8.35 -17.75
C GLU A 71 1.18 9.35 -17.69
N ALA A 72 2.29 8.94 -17.08
CA ALA A 72 3.54 9.70 -17.06
C ALA A 72 4.69 8.92 -17.69
N HIS A 73 5.22 9.43 -18.82
CA HIS A 73 6.32 8.84 -19.60
C HIS A 73 7.55 9.74 -19.50
N TYR A 74 8.16 9.76 -18.31
CA TYR A 74 9.23 10.69 -17.98
C TYR A 74 10.52 10.46 -18.78
N GLU A 75 10.80 9.22 -19.18
CA GLU A 75 11.99 8.88 -19.97
C GLU A 75 11.82 9.27 -21.44
N GLU A 76 10.59 9.12 -21.96
CA GLU A 76 10.22 9.41 -23.34
C GLU A 76 9.84 10.89 -23.57
N GLY A 77 9.77 11.69 -22.50
CA GLY A 77 9.61 13.14 -22.60
C GLY A 77 8.16 13.63 -22.74
N TYR A 78 7.15 12.86 -22.31
CA TYR A 78 5.75 13.29 -22.41
C TYR A 78 4.84 12.81 -21.26
N LEU A 79 3.71 13.50 -21.11
CA LEU A 79 2.57 13.10 -20.27
C LEU A 79 1.38 12.75 -21.17
N VAL A 80 0.53 11.82 -20.74
CA VAL A 80 -0.78 11.57 -21.37
C VAL A 80 -1.84 12.20 -20.48
N LEU A 81 -2.59 13.16 -21.03
CA LEU A 81 -3.58 13.94 -20.30
C LEU A 81 -4.90 14.02 -21.07
N GLU A 82 -6.01 13.96 -20.35
CA GLU A 82 -7.32 14.36 -20.84
C GLU A 82 -7.48 15.88 -20.66
N LEU A 83 -7.43 16.65 -21.75
CA LEU A 83 -7.34 18.12 -21.66
C LEU A 83 -8.48 18.81 -22.39
N ASN A 84 -8.97 19.89 -21.79
CA ASN A 84 -9.82 20.87 -22.46
C ASN A 84 -8.98 21.93 -23.21
N ARG A 85 -9.65 22.85 -23.91
CA ARG A 85 -8.99 23.89 -24.72
C ARG A 85 -8.15 24.87 -23.90
N GLU A 86 -8.60 25.23 -22.70
CA GLU A 86 -7.93 26.19 -21.81
C GLU A 86 -6.67 25.56 -21.20
N GLU A 87 -6.77 24.33 -20.73
CA GLU A 87 -5.64 23.57 -20.17
C GLU A 87 -4.55 23.33 -21.22
N MET A 88 -4.95 23.01 -22.46
CA MET A 88 -4.00 22.93 -23.58
C MET A 88 -3.31 24.27 -23.86
N ALA A 89 -4.02 25.38 -23.76
CA ALA A 89 -3.44 26.71 -23.95
C ALA A 89 -2.44 27.03 -22.82
N GLU A 90 -2.78 26.69 -21.57
CA GLU A 90 -1.91 26.87 -20.42
C GLU A 90 -0.62 26.05 -20.53
N LEU A 91 -0.71 24.76 -20.83
CA LEU A 91 0.46 23.90 -21.02
C LEU A 91 1.38 24.43 -22.14
N ARG A 92 0.82 24.93 -23.25
CA ARG A 92 1.62 25.56 -24.33
C ARG A 92 2.38 26.80 -23.84
N ARG A 93 1.83 27.60 -22.93
CA ARG A 93 2.53 28.75 -22.33
C ARG A 93 3.76 28.34 -21.51
N PHE A 94 3.73 27.13 -20.94
CA PHE A 94 4.88 26.53 -20.26
C PHE A 94 5.82 25.73 -21.18
N GLY A 95 5.65 25.86 -22.50
CA GLY A 95 6.54 25.26 -23.50
C GLY A 95 6.20 23.82 -23.87
N PHE A 96 5.02 23.32 -23.50
CA PHE A 96 4.60 21.98 -23.93
C PHE A 96 4.19 21.98 -25.40
N ARG A 97 4.60 20.92 -26.10
CA ARG A 97 4.08 20.60 -27.44
C ARG A 97 3.00 19.53 -27.29
N ILE A 98 1.78 19.84 -27.71
CA ILE A 98 0.61 18.97 -27.52
C ILE A 98 0.26 18.28 -28.85
N LYS A 99 0.10 16.95 -28.83
CA LYS A 99 -0.36 16.15 -29.96
C LYS A 99 -1.49 15.20 -29.52
N PRO A 100 -2.44 14.85 -30.39
CA PRO A 100 -3.43 13.82 -30.08
C PRO A 100 -2.75 12.51 -29.65
N ALA A 101 -3.27 11.85 -28.63
CA ALA A 101 -2.73 10.60 -28.12
C ALA A 101 -3.26 9.38 -28.91
N THR A 102 -3.09 9.38 -30.23
CA THR A 102 -3.70 8.37 -31.12
C THR A 102 -3.35 6.93 -30.77
N GLU A 103 -2.08 6.67 -30.43
CA GLU A 103 -1.61 5.34 -29.99
C GLU A 103 -2.26 4.91 -28.68
N PHE A 104 -2.36 5.81 -27.69
CA PHE A 104 -3.00 5.54 -26.42
C PHE A 104 -4.48 5.23 -26.61
N LEU A 105 -5.19 6.03 -27.41
CA LEU A 105 -6.60 5.81 -27.72
C LEU A 105 -6.82 4.47 -28.45
N ALA A 106 -5.94 4.11 -29.40
CA ALA A 106 -6.00 2.83 -30.09
C ALA A 106 -5.75 1.64 -29.15
N GLN A 107 -4.74 1.74 -28.27
CA GLN A 107 -4.46 0.72 -27.25
C GLN A 107 -5.61 0.57 -26.27
N ARG A 108 -6.18 1.69 -25.81
CA ARG A 108 -7.35 1.72 -24.92
C ARG A 108 -8.56 1.05 -25.58
N LYS A 109 -8.85 1.37 -26.84
CA LYS A 109 -9.93 0.72 -27.61
C LYS A 109 -9.70 -0.79 -27.73
N GLN A 110 -8.49 -1.21 -28.10
CA GLN A 110 -8.13 -2.63 -28.20
C GLN A 110 -8.28 -3.36 -26.86
N MET A 111 -7.83 -2.74 -25.76
CA MET A 111 -8.01 -3.28 -24.41
C MET A 111 -9.49 -3.46 -24.07
N ILE A 112 -10.32 -2.44 -24.30
CA ILE A 112 -11.76 -2.52 -24.04
C ILE A 112 -12.39 -3.66 -24.86
N GLU A 113 -12.06 -3.78 -26.14
CA GLU A 113 -12.56 -4.86 -27.00
C GLU A 113 -12.12 -6.25 -26.52
N GLN A 114 -10.88 -6.38 -26.05
CA GLN A 114 -10.37 -7.63 -25.45
C GLN A 114 -11.12 -7.99 -24.16
N VAL A 115 -11.33 -7.02 -23.26
CA VAL A 115 -12.09 -7.20 -22.02
C VAL A 115 -13.52 -7.63 -22.33
N GLN A 116 -14.18 -6.97 -23.29
CA GLN A 116 -15.53 -7.33 -23.75
C GLN A 116 -15.58 -8.76 -24.30
N ALA A 117 -14.63 -9.14 -25.16
CA ALA A 117 -14.56 -10.49 -25.73
C ALA A 117 -14.34 -11.57 -24.65
N LEU A 118 -13.49 -11.29 -23.66
CA LEU A 118 -13.26 -12.21 -22.54
C LEU A 118 -14.49 -12.34 -21.65
N ASN A 119 -15.20 -11.25 -21.37
CA ASN A 119 -16.43 -11.27 -20.58
C ASN A 119 -17.55 -12.06 -21.28
N LEU A 120 -17.69 -11.91 -22.61
CA LEU A 120 -18.64 -12.72 -23.39
C LEU A 120 -18.31 -14.21 -23.36
N LYS A 121 -17.02 -14.57 -23.48
CA LYS A 121 -16.57 -15.96 -23.36
C LYS A 121 -16.88 -16.54 -21.97
N ARG A 122 -16.67 -15.76 -20.90
CA ARG A 122 -17.01 -16.15 -19.53
C ARG A 122 -18.51 -16.37 -19.35
N ALA A 123 -19.34 -15.44 -19.84
CA ALA A 123 -20.80 -15.58 -19.78
C ALA A 123 -21.31 -16.81 -20.54
N ALA A 124 -20.65 -17.19 -21.64
CA ALA A 124 -21.01 -18.37 -22.42
C ALA A 124 -20.56 -19.70 -21.79
N ALA A 125 -19.54 -19.70 -20.93
CA ALA A 125 -18.97 -20.91 -20.33
C ALA A 125 -19.74 -21.43 -19.09
N GLY A 126 -20.59 -20.61 -18.47
CA GLY A 126 -21.29 -20.92 -17.20
C GLY A 126 -20.34 -20.97 -16.00
N GLU A 127 -20.83 -20.65 -14.79
CA GLU A 127 -20.02 -20.55 -13.56
C GLU A 127 -19.49 -21.90 -13.00
N GLY A 128 -19.45 -22.97 -13.79
CA GLY A 128 -19.10 -24.33 -13.34
C GLY A 128 -18.19 -25.15 -14.26
N GLY A 129 -17.62 -24.57 -15.31
CA GLY A 129 -16.66 -25.27 -16.16
C GLY A 129 -15.26 -25.36 -15.52
N PRO A 130 -14.60 -26.53 -15.41
CA PRO A 130 -13.29 -26.64 -14.78
C PRO A 130 -12.12 -26.04 -15.59
N ASP A 131 -12.34 -25.41 -16.75
CA ASP A 131 -11.23 -25.09 -17.66
C ASP A 131 -11.49 -23.90 -18.62
N VAL A 132 -11.97 -22.76 -18.10
CA VAL A 132 -11.95 -21.47 -18.85
C VAL A 132 -11.52 -20.31 -17.94
N GLY A 133 -10.24 -20.23 -17.57
CA GLY A 133 -9.58 -18.98 -17.13
C GLY A 133 -10.36 -18.07 -16.18
N VAL A 134 -11.06 -18.66 -15.21
CA VAL A 134 -11.45 -17.95 -13.98
C VAL A 134 -10.12 -17.52 -13.33
N TYR A 135 -10.07 -16.48 -12.50
CA TYR A 135 -8.85 -16.00 -11.80
C TYR A 135 -8.03 -14.93 -12.56
N ALA A 136 -8.57 -13.70 -12.62
CA ALA A 136 -7.89 -12.39 -12.78
C ALA A 136 -8.75 -11.38 -13.55
N ILE A 137 -8.40 -10.09 -13.41
CA ILE A 137 -8.95 -8.99 -14.20
C ILE A 137 -8.65 -9.24 -15.70
N PRO A 138 -9.66 -9.21 -16.59
CA PRO A 138 -9.45 -9.41 -18.02
C PRO A 138 -8.40 -8.44 -18.60
N GLY A 139 -7.44 -8.97 -19.38
CA GLY A 139 -6.31 -8.18 -19.91
C GLY A 139 -5.18 -7.93 -18.91
N TYR A 140 -5.38 -8.23 -17.61
CA TYR A 140 -4.42 -8.00 -16.53
C TYR A 140 -4.33 -9.22 -15.60
N SER A 141 -3.81 -10.32 -16.13
CA SER A 141 -3.81 -11.64 -15.47
C SER A 141 -3.06 -11.72 -14.13
N CYS A 142 -2.28 -10.70 -13.79
CA CYS A 142 -1.54 -10.58 -12.53
C CYS A 142 -2.34 -9.90 -11.42
N TYR A 143 -3.52 -9.34 -11.71
CA TYR A 143 -4.34 -8.63 -10.73
C TYR A 143 -5.61 -9.42 -10.43
N GLU A 144 -5.85 -9.63 -9.16
CA GLU A 144 -7.06 -10.25 -8.65
C GLU A 144 -8.26 -9.32 -8.85
N THR A 145 -9.42 -9.92 -9.17
CA THR A 145 -10.72 -9.25 -9.05
C THR A 145 -11.07 -8.98 -7.58
N VAL A 146 -12.12 -8.18 -7.32
CA VAL A 146 -12.70 -8.00 -5.97
C VAL A 146 -12.95 -9.36 -5.32
N GLU A 147 -13.63 -10.27 -6.01
CA GLU A 147 -14.00 -11.58 -5.50
C GLU A 147 -12.77 -12.46 -5.22
N GLU A 148 -11.77 -12.45 -6.10
CA GLU A 148 -10.53 -13.21 -5.90
C GLU A 148 -9.72 -12.68 -4.72
N SER A 149 -9.65 -11.36 -4.55
CA SER A 149 -8.97 -10.74 -3.42
C SER A 149 -9.64 -11.10 -2.09
N PHE A 150 -10.98 -11.17 -2.07
CA PHE A 150 -11.75 -11.59 -0.90
C PHE A 150 -11.62 -13.09 -0.64
N ALA A 151 -11.63 -13.92 -1.69
CA ALA A 151 -11.42 -15.36 -1.59
C ALA A 151 -10.01 -15.68 -1.05
N ALA A 152 -8.99 -14.93 -1.48
CA ALA A 152 -7.64 -15.07 -0.94
C ALA A 152 -7.58 -14.71 0.56
N ALA A 153 -8.20 -13.59 0.96
CA ALA A 153 -8.28 -13.20 2.37
C ALA A 153 -9.02 -14.25 3.23
N ALA A 154 -10.16 -14.75 2.76
CA ALA A 154 -10.90 -15.82 3.42
C ALA A 154 -10.10 -17.14 3.48
N GLY A 155 -9.33 -17.43 2.43
CA GLY A 155 -8.41 -18.56 2.38
C GLY A 155 -7.33 -18.51 3.46
N PHE A 156 -6.79 -17.33 3.76
CA PHE A 156 -5.86 -17.17 4.89
C PHE A 156 -6.52 -17.45 6.24
N VAL A 157 -7.75 -16.98 6.45
CA VAL A 157 -8.48 -17.25 7.71
C VAL A 157 -8.76 -18.74 7.88
N SER A 158 -9.17 -19.43 6.80
CA SER A 158 -9.43 -20.87 6.83
C SER A 158 -8.14 -21.69 7.07
N SER A 159 -7.06 -21.35 6.38
CA SER A 159 -5.80 -22.11 6.45
C SER A 159 -4.91 -21.76 7.64
N LYS A 160 -5.04 -20.54 8.18
CA LYS A 160 -4.19 -19.99 9.26
C LYS A 160 -5.03 -19.20 10.28
N PRO A 161 -6.03 -19.81 10.94
CA PRO A 161 -6.94 -19.08 11.84
C PRO A 161 -6.26 -18.46 13.06
N ASN A 162 -5.09 -18.97 13.47
CA ASN A 162 -4.28 -18.38 14.54
C ASN A 162 -3.49 -17.14 14.10
N LEU A 163 -3.38 -16.90 12.79
CA LEU A 163 -2.64 -15.77 12.22
C LEU A 163 -3.54 -14.75 11.52
N ALA A 164 -4.74 -15.15 11.11
CA ALA A 164 -5.59 -14.35 10.24
C ALA A 164 -7.05 -14.32 10.73
N SER A 165 -7.66 -13.13 10.66
CA SER A 165 -9.09 -12.91 10.89
C SER A 165 -9.65 -11.94 9.86
N TRP A 166 -10.94 -12.07 9.53
CA TRP A 166 -11.61 -11.29 8.49
C TRP A 166 -12.76 -10.51 9.13
N ILE A 167 -12.51 -9.22 9.35
CA ILE A 167 -13.35 -8.34 10.17
C ILE A 167 -14.25 -7.52 9.26
N ASP A 168 -15.56 -7.61 9.47
CA ASP A 168 -16.52 -6.75 8.80
C ASP A 168 -16.53 -5.34 9.41
N ILE A 169 -16.37 -4.33 8.57
CA ILE A 169 -16.29 -2.92 9.00
C ILE A 169 -17.46 -2.07 8.46
N GLY A 170 -18.33 -2.64 7.63
CA GLY A 170 -19.46 -1.95 7.01
C GLY A 170 -19.71 -2.40 5.58
N ASP A 171 -20.56 -1.66 4.87
CA ASP A 171 -21.04 -2.02 3.54
C ASP A 171 -20.67 -0.98 2.48
N SER A 172 -20.49 -1.43 1.24
CA SER A 172 -20.41 -0.55 0.08
C SER A 172 -21.75 0.14 -0.20
N TRP A 173 -21.74 1.22 -1.00
CA TRP A 173 -22.94 1.96 -1.37
C TRP A 173 -24.03 1.06 -1.94
N GLN A 174 -23.71 0.22 -2.92
CA GLN A 174 -24.70 -0.66 -3.54
C GLN A 174 -25.29 -1.60 -2.49
N LYS A 175 -24.46 -2.18 -1.62
CA LYS A 175 -24.91 -3.16 -0.62
C LYS A 175 -25.84 -2.52 0.39
N LYS A 176 -25.47 -1.35 0.91
CA LYS A 176 -26.30 -0.56 1.83
C LYS A 176 -27.66 -0.19 1.23
N ASN A 177 -27.75 -0.07 -0.09
CA ASN A 177 -28.98 0.29 -0.81
C ASN A 177 -29.70 -0.91 -1.45
N GLY A 178 -29.29 -2.16 -1.16
CA GLY A 178 -29.95 -3.36 -1.67
C GLY A 178 -29.79 -3.58 -3.19
N LEU A 179 -28.74 -3.01 -3.80
CA LEU A 179 -28.47 -3.06 -5.24
C LEU A 179 -27.51 -4.19 -5.64
N GLY A 180 -27.25 -5.15 -4.76
CA GLY A 180 -26.04 -5.98 -4.80
C GLY A 180 -24.87 -5.22 -4.17
N GLY A 181 -23.62 -5.66 -4.32
CA GLY A 181 -22.44 -5.01 -3.72
C GLY A 181 -21.75 -5.88 -2.67
N TYR A 182 -20.91 -5.25 -1.84
CA TYR A 182 -19.89 -5.96 -1.05
C TYR A 182 -19.86 -5.50 0.40
N ASP A 183 -19.62 -6.47 1.31
CA ASP A 183 -19.12 -6.14 2.66
C ASP A 183 -17.71 -5.55 2.50
N MET A 184 -17.43 -4.49 3.24
CA MET A 184 -16.09 -3.98 3.42
C MET A 184 -15.45 -4.69 4.59
N ARG A 185 -14.33 -5.36 4.32
CA ARG A 185 -13.68 -6.23 5.30
C ARG A 185 -12.19 -6.01 5.39
N VAL A 186 -11.67 -6.13 6.61
CA VAL A 186 -10.26 -5.97 6.95
C VAL A 186 -9.65 -7.31 7.31
N LEU A 187 -8.54 -7.65 6.65
CA LEU A 187 -7.72 -8.81 6.96
C LEU A 187 -6.77 -8.39 8.06
N LYS A 188 -7.07 -8.82 9.28
CA LYS A 188 -6.19 -8.64 10.42
C LYS A 188 -5.26 -9.85 10.50
N LEU A 189 -3.96 -9.59 10.38
CA LEU A 189 -2.87 -10.55 10.50
C LEU A 189 -2.09 -10.30 11.80
N THR A 190 -2.05 -11.29 12.68
CA THR A 190 -1.25 -11.31 13.91
C THR A 190 -1.27 -12.71 14.50
N ASN A 191 -0.23 -13.11 15.22
CA ASN A 191 -0.25 -14.34 16.00
C ASN A 191 -1.14 -14.16 17.24
N SER A 192 -2.34 -14.72 17.21
CA SER A 192 -3.33 -14.62 18.29
C SER A 192 -2.94 -15.42 19.55
N ALA A 193 -1.97 -16.34 19.45
CA ALA A 193 -1.47 -17.08 20.61
C ALA A 193 -0.62 -16.20 21.54
N ILE A 194 -0.07 -15.08 21.03
CA ILE A 194 0.66 -14.10 21.83
C ILE A 194 -0.30 -12.96 22.19
N ALA A 195 -0.75 -12.98 23.45
CA ALA A 195 -1.65 -11.99 24.01
C ALA A 195 -0.97 -10.64 24.28
N GLY A 196 -1.78 -9.60 24.49
CA GLY A 196 -1.34 -8.27 24.86
C GLY A 196 -1.58 -7.22 23.77
N SER A 197 -1.40 -5.95 24.13
CA SER A 197 -1.52 -4.84 23.18
C SER A 197 -0.31 -4.84 22.24
N LYS A 198 -0.59 -4.78 20.93
CA LYS A 198 0.41 -4.77 19.87
C LYS A 198 0.27 -3.49 19.02
N PRO A 199 1.39 -2.87 18.60
CA PRO A 199 1.39 -1.84 17.57
C PRO A 199 0.63 -2.29 16.33
N LYS A 200 -0.09 -1.35 15.71
CA LYS A 200 -0.97 -1.64 14.57
C LYS A 200 -0.50 -0.94 13.31
N LEU A 201 -0.36 -1.66 12.22
CA LEU A 201 -0.17 -1.13 10.87
C LEU A 201 -1.49 -1.28 10.14
N PHE A 202 -2.12 -0.19 9.72
CA PHE A 202 -3.29 -0.23 8.84
C PHE A 202 -2.87 0.16 7.43
N ILE A 203 -3.27 -0.63 6.45
CA ILE A 203 -3.09 -0.33 5.04
C ILE A 203 -4.44 -0.47 4.37
N ASN A 204 -4.90 0.58 3.71
CA ASN A 204 -6.03 0.50 2.80
C ASN A 204 -5.56 0.70 1.35
N SER A 205 -6.27 0.08 0.43
CA SER A 205 -5.98 0.19 -1.00
C SER A 205 -7.26 0.26 -1.82
N ALA A 206 -7.11 0.59 -3.11
CA ALA A 206 -8.21 0.60 -4.07
C ALA A 206 -9.38 1.52 -3.66
N ILE A 207 -9.07 2.66 -3.04
CA ILE A 207 -10.08 3.69 -2.74
C ILE A 207 -10.52 4.42 -4.02
N HIS A 208 -9.61 4.60 -4.97
CA HIS A 208 -9.97 4.89 -6.35
C HIS A 208 -9.97 3.59 -7.17
N ALA A 209 -11.07 3.36 -7.88
CA ALA A 209 -11.36 2.07 -8.50
C ALA A 209 -10.43 1.70 -9.68
N ARG A 210 -9.94 2.67 -10.44
CA ARG A 210 -9.09 2.44 -11.61
C ARG A 210 -7.64 2.10 -11.28
N GLU A 211 -7.23 2.20 -10.03
CA GLU A 211 -5.84 2.08 -9.60
C GLU A 211 -5.48 0.59 -9.40
N TYR A 212 -5.10 -0.11 -10.47
CA TYR A 212 -5.03 -1.58 -10.48
C TYR A 212 -3.92 -2.17 -9.60
N THR A 213 -2.82 -1.45 -9.42
CA THR A 213 -1.63 -1.96 -8.73
C THR A 213 -1.79 -2.05 -7.21
N THR A 214 -2.78 -1.36 -6.63
CA THR A 214 -2.85 -1.09 -5.18
C THR A 214 -3.27 -2.31 -4.36
N ALA A 215 -4.39 -2.96 -4.72
CA ALA A 215 -4.91 -4.12 -4.00
C ALA A 215 -4.02 -5.37 -4.15
N PRO A 216 -3.49 -5.69 -5.35
CA PRO A 216 -2.54 -6.79 -5.53
C PRO A 216 -1.25 -6.60 -4.71
N LEU A 217 -0.69 -5.40 -4.61
CA LEU A 217 0.50 -5.17 -3.76
C LEU A 217 0.19 -5.44 -2.29
N THR A 218 -0.97 -4.97 -1.82
CA THR A 218 -1.42 -5.16 -0.44
C THR A 218 -1.65 -6.65 -0.14
N LEU A 219 -2.21 -7.39 -1.09
CA LEU A 219 -2.39 -8.84 -0.98
C LEU A 219 -1.07 -9.61 -1.03
N GLU A 220 -0.10 -9.18 -1.83
CA GLU A 220 1.26 -9.74 -1.86
C GLU A 220 1.98 -9.54 -0.52
N PHE A 221 1.76 -8.41 0.15
CA PHE A 221 2.27 -8.21 1.49
C PHE A 221 1.63 -9.16 2.51
N ALA A 222 0.32 -9.41 2.41
CA ALA A 222 -0.35 -10.44 3.20
C ALA A 222 0.25 -11.83 2.95
N ARG A 223 0.48 -12.20 1.68
CA ARG A 223 1.13 -13.47 1.28
C ARG A 223 2.52 -13.60 1.90
N TRP A 224 3.33 -12.54 1.84
CA TRP A 224 4.67 -12.54 2.41
C TRP A 224 4.65 -12.79 3.92
N LEU A 225 3.77 -12.12 4.66
CA LEU A 225 3.62 -12.32 6.11
C LEU A 225 3.14 -13.72 6.46
N VAL A 226 2.04 -14.18 5.86
CA VAL A 226 1.39 -15.45 6.22
C VAL A 226 2.24 -16.65 5.80
N ASN A 227 2.81 -16.64 4.60
CA ASN A 227 3.66 -17.74 4.12
C ASN A 227 5.06 -17.69 4.75
N GLY A 228 5.53 -16.50 5.11
CA GLY A 228 6.79 -16.28 5.80
C GLY A 228 6.76 -16.65 7.28
N TYR A 229 5.60 -16.73 7.92
CA TYR A 229 5.52 -17.07 9.34
C TYR A 229 6.09 -18.47 9.61
N GLY A 230 7.11 -18.55 10.46
CA GLY A 230 7.85 -19.77 10.79
C GLY A 230 8.95 -20.16 9.79
N SER A 231 9.14 -19.42 8.69
CA SER A 231 10.18 -19.69 7.68
C SER A 231 11.07 -18.48 7.39
N ASN A 232 10.53 -17.27 7.57
CA ASN A 232 11.21 -15.99 7.55
C ASN A 232 11.17 -15.37 8.96
N ALA A 233 12.34 -15.09 9.53
CA ALA A 233 12.45 -14.58 10.89
C ALA A 233 11.77 -13.21 11.06
N ASP A 234 11.86 -12.32 10.06
CA ASP A 234 11.20 -11.02 10.10
C ASP A 234 9.68 -11.12 10.07
N ALA A 235 9.12 -11.89 9.11
CA ALA A 235 7.68 -12.12 9.06
C ALA A 235 7.14 -12.73 10.36
N THR A 236 7.93 -13.64 10.97
CA THR A 236 7.57 -14.31 12.22
C THR A 236 7.47 -13.31 13.37
N TRP A 237 8.54 -12.56 13.66
CA TRP A 237 8.50 -11.64 14.79
C TRP A 237 7.52 -10.48 14.57
N ILE A 238 7.34 -10.03 13.32
CA ILE A 238 6.34 -9.02 12.99
C ILE A 238 4.95 -9.50 13.41
N LEU A 239 4.52 -10.71 13.02
CA LEU A 239 3.20 -11.21 13.41
C LEU A 239 3.11 -11.56 14.90
N ASP A 240 4.21 -11.92 15.53
CA ASP A 240 4.26 -12.16 16.97
C ASP A 240 4.03 -10.88 17.78
N HIS A 241 4.57 -9.75 17.35
CA HIS A 241 4.62 -8.52 18.14
C HIS A 241 3.78 -7.36 17.61
N HIS A 242 3.28 -7.42 16.38
CA HIS A 242 2.46 -6.38 15.74
C HIS A 242 1.13 -6.95 15.21
N GLU A 243 0.18 -6.05 14.93
CA GLU A 243 -1.02 -6.34 14.15
C GLU A 243 -0.93 -5.63 12.80
N VAL A 244 -1.18 -6.36 11.72
CA VAL A 244 -1.24 -5.82 10.36
C VAL A 244 -2.68 -5.92 9.86
N HIS A 245 -3.30 -4.79 9.58
CA HIS A 245 -4.70 -4.66 9.19
C HIS A 245 -4.76 -4.20 7.74
N LEU A 246 -5.35 -5.01 6.86
CA LEU A 246 -5.35 -4.77 5.42
C LEU A 246 -6.78 -4.65 4.89
N LEU A 247 -7.18 -3.46 4.45
CA LEU A 247 -8.40 -3.25 3.67
C LEU A 247 -8.06 -3.31 2.18
N LEU A 248 -8.24 -4.50 1.58
CA LEU A 248 -7.85 -4.75 0.19
C LEU A 248 -8.66 -3.91 -0.80
N GLN A 249 -9.97 -3.81 -0.58
CA GLN A 249 -10.90 -3.08 -1.45
C GLN A 249 -11.66 -2.02 -0.64
N SER A 250 -11.18 -0.77 -0.72
CA SER A 250 -11.87 0.37 -0.10
C SER A 250 -13.09 0.82 -0.91
N ASN A 251 -13.11 0.53 -2.22
CA ASN A 251 -14.19 0.89 -3.15
C ASN A 251 -14.54 -0.31 -4.06
N PRO A 252 -15.10 -1.40 -3.50
CA PRO A 252 -15.35 -2.62 -4.26
C PRO A 252 -16.38 -2.42 -5.38
N ASP A 253 -17.43 -1.61 -5.16
CA ASP A 253 -18.44 -1.32 -6.20
C ASP A 253 -17.84 -0.58 -7.40
N GLY A 254 -17.01 0.43 -7.15
CA GLY A 254 -16.30 1.16 -8.19
C GLY A 254 -15.31 0.24 -8.89
N ARG A 255 -14.59 -0.60 -8.14
CA ARG A 255 -13.62 -1.56 -8.69
C ARG A 255 -14.27 -2.46 -9.74
N LYS A 256 -15.50 -2.94 -9.52
CA LYS A 256 -16.22 -3.73 -10.54
C LYS A 256 -16.47 -2.99 -11.84
N LYS A 257 -16.69 -1.67 -11.79
CA LYS A 257 -16.78 -0.84 -13.00
C LYS A 257 -15.43 -0.78 -13.72
N ALA A 258 -14.35 -0.62 -12.96
CA ALA A 258 -13.01 -0.59 -13.52
C ALA A 258 -12.61 -1.93 -14.15
N GLU A 259 -12.83 -3.06 -13.47
CA GLU A 259 -12.56 -4.43 -13.97
C GLU A 259 -13.23 -4.73 -15.31
N GLY A 260 -14.36 -4.08 -15.59
CA GLY A 260 -15.05 -4.18 -16.87
C GLY A 260 -14.44 -3.32 -18.00
N GLY A 261 -13.39 -2.55 -17.73
CA GLY A 261 -12.62 -1.74 -18.69
C GLY A 261 -12.81 -0.22 -18.59
N LEU A 262 -13.68 0.28 -17.70
CA LEU A 262 -13.91 1.73 -17.55
C LEU A 262 -12.80 2.38 -16.71
N SER A 263 -12.41 3.61 -16.99
CA SER A 263 -11.46 4.35 -16.12
C SER A 263 -12.17 4.95 -14.90
N TRP A 264 -12.91 4.10 -14.18
CA TRP A 264 -13.77 4.50 -13.07
C TRP A 264 -12.95 4.88 -11.84
N ARG A 265 -13.18 6.07 -11.27
CA ARG A 265 -12.47 6.55 -10.07
C ARG A 265 -13.29 6.43 -8.79
N LYS A 266 -14.49 7.03 -8.79
CA LYS A 266 -15.33 7.30 -7.61
C LYS A 266 -16.03 6.04 -7.08
N ASN A 267 -16.80 6.16 -5.99
CA ASN A 267 -17.79 5.12 -5.68
C ASN A 267 -18.91 5.10 -6.75
N THR A 268 -19.98 4.33 -6.53
CA THR A 268 -21.04 4.16 -7.55
C THR A 268 -22.36 4.84 -7.19
N ASN A 269 -22.34 5.76 -6.23
CA ASN A 269 -23.54 6.43 -5.73
C ASN A 269 -24.35 7.08 -6.88
N GLN A 270 -25.57 6.56 -7.08
CA GLN A 270 -26.43 6.92 -8.21
C GLN A 270 -27.14 8.26 -8.02
N ALA A 271 -27.08 8.86 -6.82
CA ALA A 271 -27.67 10.15 -6.52
C ALA A 271 -26.83 11.33 -7.06
N TYR A 272 -25.58 11.11 -7.45
CA TYR A 272 -24.66 12.17 -7.88
C TYR A 272 -24.35 12.06 -9.37
N CYS A 273 -24.37 13.17 -10.10
CA CYS A 273 -24.17 13.24 -11.55
C CYS A 273 -25.14 12.37 -12.39
N GLY A 274 -26.31 12.02 -11.87
CA GLY A 274 -27.29 11.21 -12.58
C GLY A 274 -26.92 9.72 -12.64
N ALA A 275 -27.94 8.87 -12.51
CA ALA A 275 -27.75 7.43 -12.36
C ALA A 275 -27.00 6.78 -13.54
N THR A 276 -27.14 7.29 -14.77
CA THR A 276 -26.51 6.69 -15.96
C THR A 276 -25.14 7.26 -16.31
N SER A 277 -24.64 8.27 -15.59
CA SER A 277 -23.37 8.92 -15.93
C SER A 277 -22.15 8.09 -15.55
N ASN A 278 -21.10 8.13 -16.38
CA ASN A 278 -19.77 7.59 -16.07
C ASN A 278 -19.03 8.36 -14.96
N ASN A 279 -19.51 9.57 -14.65
CA ASN A 279 -18.98 10.44 -13.61
C ASN A 279 -19.86 10.45 -12.34
N ARG A 280 -20.76 9.47 -12.15
CA ARG A 280 -21.54 9.37 -10.91
C ARG A 280 -20.69 8.97 -9.71
N GLY A 281 -21.22 9.16 -8.51
CA GLY A 281 -20.51 8.88 -7.25
C GLY A 281 -19.73 10.06 -6.68
N ALA A 282 -19.16 9.85 -5.50
CA ALA A 282 -18.26 10.78 -4.83
C ALA A 282 -16.83 10.21 -4.78
N ASP A 283 -15.85 11.11 -4.80
CA ASP A 283 -14.46 10.77 -4.56
C ASP A 283 -14.28 10.46 -3.06
N LEU A 284 -14.08 9.18 -2.76
CA LEU A 284 -13.96 8.70 -1.39
C LEU A 284 -12.75 9.34 -0.68
N ASN A 285 -11.66 9.63 -1.39
CA ASN A 285 -10.49 10.29 -0.81
C ASN A 285 -10.59 11.83 -0.85
N ARG A 286 -11.81 12.37 -0.96
CA ARG A 286 -12.17 13.78 -0.66
C ARG A 286 -13.31 13.89 0.35
N ASN A 287 -13.83 12.76 0.82
CA ASN A 287 -15.05 12.71 1.62
C ASN A 287 -14.79 12.49 3.11
N PHE A 288 -13.56 12.22 3.56
CA PHE A 288 -13.28 12.00 4.97
C PHE A 288 -13.63 13.21 5.83
N SER A 289 -14.05 12.94 7.07
CA SER A 289 -14.57 13.98 7.96
C SER A 289 -13.54 15.04 8.33
N GLN A 290 -12.30 14.63 8.58
CA GLN A 290 -11.25 15.56 8.99
C GLN A 290 -10.76 16.40 7.80
N SER A 291 -10.66 17.71 8.03
CA SER A 291 -10.30 18.72 7.02
C SER A 291 -11.21 18.75 5.78
N TRP A 292 -12.45 18.22 5.82
CA TRP A 292 -13.33 18.24 4.65
C TRP A 292 -13.59 19.67 4.13
N ASN A 293 -13.36 19.91 2.84
CA ASN A 293 -13.46 21.24 2.20
C ASN A 293 -12.63 22.34 2.91
N SER A 294 -11.56 21.99 3.62
CA SER A 294 -10.73 22.97 4.34
C SER A 294 -10.03 23.97 3.42
N THR A 295 -9.88 23.63 2.14
CA THR A 295 -9.25 24.49 1.12
C THR A 295 -10.23 25.46 0.44
N GLY A 296 -11.51 25.48 0.83
CA GLY A 296 -12.52 26.34 0.21
C GLY A 296 -12.80 26.01 -1.26
N GLY A 297 -12.60 24.75 -1.65
CA GLY A 297 -12.88 24.26 -3.00
C GLY A 297 -11.68 24.18 -3.94
N SER A 298 -10.47 24.46 -3.47
CA SER A 298 -9.26 24.29 -4.28
C SER A 298 -8.71 22.86 -4.31
N GLY A 299 -9.00 22.04 -3.29
CA GLY A 299 -8.50 20.66 -3.19
C GLY A 299 -9.51 19.56 -3.50
N SER A 300 -10.78 19.93 -3.63
CA SER A 300 -11.84 19.07 -4.15
C SER A 300 -12.97 19.91 -4.75
N SER A 301 -13.90 19.27 -5.45
CA SER A 301 -14.98 19.94 -6.17
C SER A 301 -16.32 19.83 -5.46
N GLY A 302 -17.15 20.88 -5.58
CA GLY A 302 -18.54 20.87 -5.14
C GLY A 302 -19.52 20.41 -6.22
N ASN A 303 -19.05 20.25 -7.46
CA ASN A 303 -19.87 19.79 -8.58
C ASN A 303 -19.96 18.26 -8.57
N ALA A 304 -21.19 17.72 -8.51
CA ALA A 304 -21.44 16.28 -8.45
C ALA A 304 -20.85 15.48 -9.63
N CYS A 305 -20.68 16.12 -10.78
CA CYS A 305 -20.11 15.50 -11.98
C CYS A 305 -18.58 15.57 -12.08
N ASP A 306 -17.92 16.22 -11.13
CA ASP A 306 -16.46 16.30 -11.10
C ASP A 306 -15.84 14.99 -10.59
N LEU A 307 -14.67 14.63 -11.12
CA LEU A 307 -13.91 13.46 -10.68
C LEU A 307 -13.45 13.57 -9.22
N THR A 308 -13.34 14.79 -8.70
CA THR A 308 -12.96 15.12 -7.33
C THR A 308 -14.14 15.57 -6.48
N TYR A 309 -15.38 15.22 -6.87
CA TYR A 309 -16.58 15.57 -6.11
C TYR A 309 -16.50 15.03 -4.67
N ARG A 310 -16.47 15.94 -3.70
CA ARG A 310 -16.23 15.62 -2.28
C ARG A 310 -17.43 15.04 -1.51
N GLY A 311 -18.56 14.85 -2.19
CA GLY A 311 -19.84 14.53 -1.56
C GLY A 311 -20.57 15.78 -1.04
N PRO A 312 -21.84 15.64 -0.61
CA PRO A 312 -22.66 16.74 -0.10
C PRO A 312 -22.26 17.20 1.31
N SER A 313 -21.63 16.32 2.09
CA SER A 313 -21.15 16.62 3.44
C SER A 313 -19.98 15.72 3.81
N ALA A 314 -19.25 16.11 4.84
CA ALA A 314 -18.14 15.33 5.40
C ALA A 314 -18.63 13.94 5.87
N GLY A 315 -17.95 12.88 5.44
CA GLY A 315 -18.28 11.48 5.74
C GLY A 315 -19.64 11.03 5.23
N SER A 316 -20.12 11.57 4.10
CA SER A 316 -21.43 11.20 3.53
C SER A 316 -21.48 9.77 3.00
N GLU A 317 -20.35 9.26 2.48
CA GLU A 317 -20.33 7.95 1.82
C GLU A 317 -20.15 6.81 2.82
N PRO A 318 -20.90 5.70 2.69
CA PRO A 318 -20.85 4.60 3.63
C PRO A 318 -19.47 3.93 3.69
N GLU A 319 -18.75 3.89 2.57
CA GLU A 319 -17.39 3.36 2.55
C GLU A 319 -16.45 4.19 3.42
N VAL A 320 -16.56 5.52 3.34
CA VAL A 320 -15.76 6.45 4.15
C VAL A 320 -16.15 6.36 5.61
N GLN A 321 -17.45 6.23 5.93
CA GLN A 321 -17.93 6.00 7.30
C GLN A 321 -17.30 4.73 7.89
N ALA A 322 -17.30 3.63 7.15
CA ALA A 322 -16.69 2.37 7.57
C ALA A 322 -15.19 2.53 7.87
N ILE A 323 -14.44 3.13 6.94
CA ILE A 323 -12.99 3.29 7.07
C ILE A 323 -12.63 4.20 8.26
N GLN A 324 -13.22 5.40 8.35
CA GLN A 324 -12.86 6.34 9.41
C GLN A 324 -13.25 5.83 10.81
N ASN A 325 -14.38 5.12 10.92
CA ASN A 325 -14.79 4.50 12.18
C ASN A 325 -13.83 3.37 12.56
N TYR A 326 -13.38 2.58 11.58
CA TYR A 326 -12.38 1.56 11.81
C TYR A 326 -11.05 2.15 12.28
N VAL A 327 -10.55 3.20 11.63
CA VAL A 327 -9.33 3.92 12.03
C VAL A 327 -9.43 4.41 13.49
N ARG A 328 -10.54 5.03 13.88
CA ARG A 328 -10.80 5.47 15.26
C ARG A 328 -10.89 4.31 16.26
N SER A 329 -11.24 3.12 15.81
CA SER A 329 -11.25 1.92 16.66
C SER A 329 -9.84 1.34 16.91
N LEU A 330 -8.88 1.62 16.02
CA LEU A 330 -7.51 1.10 16.11
C LEU A 330 -6.65 1.89 17.10
N TRP A 331 -6.85 3.21 17.14
CA TRP A 331 -6.01 4.14 17.90
C TRP A 331 -6.86 5.20 18.61
N PRO A 332 -6.54 5.54 19.86
CA PRO A 332 -7.09 6.74 20.47
C PRO A 332 -6.41 7.98 19.87
N ASP A 333 -7.02 9.15 20.08
CA ASP A 333 -6.37 10.43 19.79
C ASP A 333 -5.07 10.57 20.61
N GLN A 334 -3.95 10.78 19.92
CA GLN A 334 -2.62 10.96 20.50
C GLN A 334 -2.20 12.43 20.55
N ARG A 335 -2.99 13.33 19.97
CA ARG A 335 -2.69 14.76 19.91
C ARG A 335 -3.29 15.50 21.09
N GLY A 336 -2.79 16.72 21.31
CA GLY A 336 -3.46 17.69 22.16
C GLY A 336 -4.66 18.34 21.45
N PRO A 337 -5.45 19.15 22.18
CA PRO A 337 -6.70 19.72 21.66
C PRO A 337 -6.50 20.71 20.50
N ASN A 338 -5.27 21.18 20.24
CA ASN A 338 -5.00 22.15 19.19
C ASN A 338 -4.49 21.49 17.91
N VAL A 339 -4.88 22.05 16.77
CA VAL A 339 -4.41 21.62 15.44
C VAL A 339 -2.89 21.75 15.24
N GLY A 340 -2.19 22.46 16.12
CA GLY A 340 -0.73 22.58 16.15
C GLY A 340 -0.01 21.61 17.09
N ASP A 341 -0.73 20.82 17.88
CA ASP A 341 -0.11 19.95 18.89
C ASP A 341 0.50 18.72 18.21
N ALA A 342 1.77 18.44 18.52
CA ALA A 342 2.44 17.22 18.07
C ALA A 342 1.96 16.02 18.90
N ALA A 343 1.81 14.88 18.23
CA ALA A 343 1.68 13.62 18.93
C ALA A 343 3.01 13.29 19.63
N PRO A 344 3.01 12.58 20.78
CA PRO A 344 4.23 12.12 21.42
C PRO A 344 5.13 11.36 20.45
N ALA A 345 6.46 11.50 20.55
CA ALA A 345 7.38 10.76 19.68
C ALA A 345 7.28 9.22 19.86
N THR A 346 6.72 8.78 20.99
CA THR A 346 6.43 7.37 21.29
C THR A 346 5.09 6.89 20.74
N THR A 347 4.33 7.74 20.04
CA THR A 347 3.06 7.36 19.40
C THR A 347 3.26 6.15 18.52
N SER A 348 2.45 5.12 18.74
CA SER A 348 2.53 3.85 18.04
C SER A 348 1.42 3.73 17.00
N GLY A 349 1.78 3.27 15.80
CA GLY A 349 0.84 3.05 14.71
C GLY A 349 1.24 3.75 13.42
N ILE A 350 0.94 3.10 12.30
CA ILE A 350 1.10 3.67 10.97
C ILE A 350 -0.17 3.40 10.17
N HIS A 351 -0.65 4.39 9.43
CA HIS A 351 -1.66 4.24 8.39
C HIS A 351 -1.03 4.52 7.01
N ILE A 352 -1.22 3.63 6.04
CA ILE A 352 -0.79 3.83 4.66
C ILE A 352 -1.99 3.66 3.71
N ASP A 353 -2.29 4.70 2.94
CA ASP A 353 -3.23 4.63 1.83
C ASP A 353 -2.45 4.42 0.52
N ILE A 354 -2.67 3.28 -0.14
CA ILE A 354 -1.95 2.92 -1.36
C ILE A 354 -2.79 3.30 -2.58
N HIS A 355 -2.20 4.19 -3.38
CA HIS A 355 -2.75 4.75 -4.61
C HIS A 355 -1.91 4.39 -5.83
N SER A 356 -2.43 4.71 -7.02
CA SER A 356 -1.62 4.83 -8.23
C SER A 356 -2.16 5.94 -9.13
N TYR A 357 -1.34 6.74 -9.78
CA TYR A 357 0.09 6.60 -9.95
C TYR A 357 0.79 7.93 -9.77
N SER A 358 2.13 7.90 -9.72
CA SER A 358 3.04 9.04 -9.92
C SER A 358 4.45 8.75 -9.38
N GLN A 359 4.68 7.60 -8.74
CA GLN A 359 5.93 7.26 -8.06
C GLN A 359 6.26 8.23 -6.92
N LEU A 360 5.31 8.38 -5.97
CA LEU A 360 5.41 9.30 -4.85
C LEU A 360 5.27 8.59 -3.51
N VAL A 361 5.92 9.15 -2.48
CA VAL A 361 5.62 8.87 -1.08
C VAL A 361 5.26 10.20 -0.42
N LEU A 362 4.03 10.29 0.04
CA LEU A 362 3.42 11.52 0.54
C LEU A 362 3.15 11.43 2.04
N TRP A 363 3.28 12.55 2.75
CA TRP A 363 2.92 12.68 4.16
C TRP A 363 2.17 13.99 4.41
N PRO A 364 1.38 14.09 5.50
CA PRO A 364 0.63 15.27 5.85
C PRO A 364 1.45 16.57 5.91
N TRP A 365 0.88 17.72 5.55
CA TRP A 365 -0.53 17.92 5.19
C TRP A 365 -0.78 17.93 3.69
N GLY A 366 -2.00 17.57 3.30
CA GLY A 366 -2.53 17.79 1.95
C GLY A 366 -3.08 19.20 1.72
N ASP A 367 -3.59 19.87 2.75
CA ASP A 367 -4.37 21.11 2.60
C ASP A 367 -3.57 22.40 2.82
N ARG A 368 -2.34 22.31 3.32
CA ARG A 368 -1.50 23.48 3.68
C ARG A 368 -0.02 23.20 3.56
N SER A 369 0.75 24.25 3.25
CA SER A 369 2.22 24.20 3.07
C SER A 369 3.02 24.22 4.37
N THR A 370 2.44 24.68 5.48
CA THR A 370 3.08 24.59 6.79
C THR A 370 3.30 23.12 7.14
N PRO A 371 4.51 22.71 7.58
CA PRO A 371 4.74 21.33 7.99
C PRO A 371 3.82 20.90 9.13
N ALA A 372 3.51 19.61 9.15
CA ALA A 372 2.89 18.95 10.30
C ALA A 372 3.73 19.14 11.58
N PRO A 373 3.12 19.17 12.78
CA PRO A 373 3.86 19.23 14.05
C PRO A 373 4.91 18.12 14.23
N ASN A 374 4.64 16.91 13.73
CA ASN A 374 5.60 15.79 13.68
C ASN A 374 6.37 15.72 12.33
N GLY A 375 6.39 16.81 11.57
CA GLY A 375 6.77 16.86 10.15
C GLY A 375 8.19 16.37 9.87
N THR A 376 9.16 16.67 10.74
CA THR A 376 10.54 16.16 10.59
C THR A 376 10.57 14.63 10.63
N ALA A 377 9.95 14.03 11.63
CA ALA A 377 9.92 12.57 11.77
C ALA A 377 9.10 11.91 10.65
N LEU A 378 8.00 12.54 10.22
CA LEU A 378 7.22 12.10 9.07
C LEU A 378 8.05 12.10 7.78
N GLN A 379 8.82 13.16 7.54
CA GLN A 379 9.72 13.28 6.40
C GLN A 379 10.82 12.20 6.44
N THR A 380 11.47 11.99 7.58
CA THR A 380 12.52 10.97 7.75
C THR A 380 12.01 9.58 7.37
N LEU A 381 10.84 9.17 7.89
CA LEU A 381 10.22 7.90 7.55
C LEU A 381 9.72 7.86 6.08
N GLY A 382 9.17 8.96 5.54
CA GLY A 382 8.81 9.06 4.13
C GLY A 382 10.00 8.83 3.20
N ARG A 383 11.19 9.33 3.57
CA ARG A 383 12.44 9.11 2.83
C ARG A 383 12.98 7.68 2.97
N LYS A 384 12.76 7.01 4.11
CA LYS A 384 13.05 5.57 4.26
C LYS A 384 12.17 4.74 3.33
N PHE A 385 10.86 4.99 3.29
CA PHE A 385 9.96 4.30 2.36
C PHE A 385 10.38 4.52 0.91
N ALA A 386 10.65 5.78 0.56
CA ALA A 386 11.03 6.15 -0.80
C ALA A 386 12.42 5.63 -1.22
N PHE A 387 13.27 5.18 -0.29
CA PHE A 387 14.55 4.55 -0.60
C PHE A 387 14.34 3.21 -1.33
N PHE A 388 13.39 2.40 -0.89
CA PHE A 388 13.15 1.05 -1.44
C PHE A 388 12.60 1.07 -2.87
N ASN A 389 11.75 2.05 -3.18
CA ASN A 389 11.06 2.15 -4.46
C ASN A 389 11.57 3.26 -5.37
N ASN A 390 12.59 4.02 -4.94
CA ASN A 390 13.17 5.11 -5.74
C ASN A 390 12.16 6.23 -6.08
N TYR A 391 11.08 6.35 -5.30
CA TYR A 391 10.02 7.34 -5.51
C TYR A 391 10.43 8.73 -5.04
N THR A 392 9.59 9.73 -5.29
CA THR A 392 9.82 11.09 -4.77
C THR A 392 9.09 11.26 -3.43
N PRO A 393 9.82 11.45 -2.31
CA PRO A 393 9.22 11.75 -1.02
C PRO A 393 8.86 13.25 -0.95
N GLN A 394 7.64 13.60 -0.57
CA GLN A 394 7.26 15.00 -0.34
C GLN A 394 6.05 15.15 0.59
N GLN A 395 5.85 16.34 1.16
CA GLN A 395 4.58 16.67 1.80
C GLN A 395 3.44 16.66 0.76
N SER A 396 2.27 16.13 1.12
CA SER A 396 1.14 15.87 0.21
C SER A 396 0.71 17.11 -0.58
N VAL A 397 0.63 18.29 0.05
CA VAL A 397 0.31 19.58 -0.61
C VAL A 397 1.30 19.96 -1.72
N GLY A 398 2.53 19.43 -1.69
CA GLY A 398 3.53 19.62 -2.73
C GLY A 398 3.16 18.92 -4.04
N LEU A 399 2.20 17.98 -4.00
CA LEU A 399 1.53 17.47 -5.18
C LEU A 399 0.49 18.50 -5.66
N TYR A 400 -0.58 18.73 -4.93
CA TYR A 400 -1.51 19.86 -5.06
C TYR A 400 -2.33 19.94 -3.77
N PRO A 401 -3.02 21.06 -3.47
CA PRO A 401 -3.89 21.12 -2.32
C PRO A 401 -4.94 19.99 -2.36
N THR A 402 -5.09 19.24 -1.28
CA THR A 402 -6.13 18.23 -1.11
C THR A 402 -6.80 18.40 0.24
N ASP A 403 -8.06 17.98 0.34
CA ASP A 403 -8.83 18.00 1.58
C ASP A 403 -9.76 16.79 1.69
N GLY A 404 -10.22 16.49 2.91
CA GLY A 404 -11.08 15.33 3.17
C GLY A 404 -10.45 13.99 2.78
N THR A 405 -9.14 13.83 2.99
CA THR A 405 -8.37 12.63 2.66
C THR A 405 -8.26 11.65 3.83
N SER A 406 -7.95 10.38 3.55
CA SER A 406 -7.81 9.30 4.54
C SER A 406 -6.71 9.58 5.58
N ASP A 407 -5.58 10.15 5.15
CA ASP A 407 -4.46 10.55 6.00
C ASP A 407 -4.82 11.68 6.98
N ALA A 408 -5.81 12.51 6.63
CA ALA A 408 -6.29 13.59 7.49
C ALA A 408 -6.95 13.06 8.77
N VAL A 409 -7.71 11.96 8.71
CA VAL A 409 -8.27 11.35 9.94
C VAL A 409 -7.15 10.71 10.76
N SER A 410 -6.25 9.95 10.15
CA SER A 410 -5.21 9.25 10.93
C SER A 410 -4.19 10.17 11.58
N TYR A 411 -3.63 11.12 10.83
CA TYR A 411 -2.67 12.06 11.41
C TYR A 411 -3.37 13.29 11.98
N GLY A 412 -4.26 13.90 11.20
CA GLY A 412 -4.85 15.18 11.54
C GLY A 412 -5.79 15.14 12.74
N GLU A 413 -6.54 14.06 12.91
CA GLU A 413 -7.36 13.82 14.08
C GLU A 413 -6.58 13.05 15.15
N LEU A 414 -5.98 11.89 14.81
CA LEU A 414 -5.45 10.98 15.83
C LEU A 414 -3.95 11.08 16.12
N GLY A 415 -3.17 11.83 15.31
CA GLY A 415 -1.72 11.94 15.49
C GLY A 415 -0.92 10.68 15.13
N VAL A 416 -1.54 9.72 14.45
CA VAL A 416 -0.90 8.49 13.97
C VAL A 416 -0.11 8.80 12.70
N ALA A 417 1.08 8.23 12.54
CA ALA A 417 1.90 8.44 11.35
C ALA A 417 1.14 7.96 10.10
N ALA A 418 0.83 8.87 9.18
CA ALA A 418 0.01 8.59 8.01
C ALA A 418 0.77 8.90 6.71
N TYR A 419 0.61 8.04 5.71
CA TYR A 419 1.27 8.17 4.42
C TYR A 419 0.35 7.80 3.28
N THR A 420 0.60 8.42 2.12
CA THR A 420 0.07 7.97 0.84
C THR A 420 1.21 7.51 -0.05
N ILE A 421 1.09 6.36 -0.70
CA ILE A 421 2.07 5.88 -1.70
C ILE A 421 1.40 5.82 -3.07
N GLU A 422 1.96 6.53 -4.05
CA GLU A 422 1.48 6.56 -5.43
C GLU A 422 2.33 5.63 -6.31
N LEU A 423 1.80 4.45 -6.64
CA LEU A 423 2.52 3.39 -7.35
C LEU A 423 2.63 3.62 -8.85
N GLY A 424 3.75 3.25 -9.45
CA GLY A 424 3.88 3.12 -10.90
C GLY A 424 3.64 4.41 -11.69
N THR A 425 3.24 4.25 -12.95
CA THR A 425 3.14 5.33 -13.95
C THR A 425 1.83 5.36 -14.74
N SER A 426 0.93 4.41 -14.49
CA SER A 426 -0.39 4.32 -15.14
C SER A 426 -1.42 3.68 -14.20
N PHE A 427 -2.70 4.05 -14.35
CA PHE A 427 -3.81 3.45 -13.60
C PHE A 427 -3.95 1.95 -13.89
N PHE A 428 -3.85 1.58 -15.17
CA PHE A 428 -3.91 0.19 -15.64
C PHE A 428 -2.52 -0.31 -16.03
N GLN A 429 -1.60 -0.31 -15.06
CA GLN A 429 -0.22 -0.72 -15.27
C GLN A 429 -0.11 -2.15 -15.80
N SER A 430 0.76 -2.37 -16.79
CA SER A 430 1.04 -3.71 -17.32
C SER A 430 1.53 -4.69 -16.25
N CYS A 431 1.18 -5.96 -16.41
CA CYS A 431 1.66 -7.03 -15.53
C CYS A 431 3.18 -7.22 -15.56
N SER A 432 3.83 -6.89 -16.69
CA SER A 432 5.29 -6.92 -16.79
C SER A 432 5.91 -5.92 -15.82
N THR A 433 5.52 -4.64 -15.92
CA THR A 433 6.03 -3.57 -15.05
C THR A 433 5.70 -3.83 -13.58
N TYR A 434 4.50 -4.33 -13.29
CA TYR A 434 4.11 -4.65 -11.93
C TYR A 434 5.03 -5.71 -11.32
N ASN A 435 5.22 -6.84 -12.01
CA ASN A 435 5.99 -7.95 -11.49
C ASN A 435 7.50 -7.68 -11.43
N SER A 436 8.05 -6.96 -12.40
CA SER A 436 9.50 -6.72 -12.48
C SER A 436 9.97 -5.51 -11.68
N THR A 437 9.10 -4.52 -11.44
CA THR A 437 9.50 -3.24 -10.81
C THR A 437 8.65 -2.91 -9.59
N ILE A 438 7.34 -2.69 -9.77
CA ILE A 438 6.49 -2.11 -8.71
C ILE A 438 6.41 -3.01 -7.48
N LYS A 439 6.06 -4.29 -7.68
CA LYS A 439 5.88 -5.27 -6.60
C LYS A 439 7.15 -5.46 -5.76
N PRO A 440 8.30 -5.91 -6.31
CA PRO A 440 9.47 -6.21 -5.48
C PRO A 440 10.00 -4.98 -4.72
N GLN A 441 9.90 -3.79 -5.31
CA GLN A 441 10.38 -2.55 -4.70
C GLN A 441 9.47 -2.07 -3.57
N ASN A 442 8.15 -2.00 -3.81
CA ASN A 442 7.22 -1.47 -2.82
C ASN A 442 6.92 -2.48 -1.69
N LEU A 443 7.03 -3.78 -1.95
CA LEU A 443 6.90 -4.80 -0.90
C LEU A 443 7.94 -4.57 0.23
N ASN A 444 9.17 -4.18 -0.12
CA ASN A 444 10.20 -3.86 0.88
C ASN A 444 9.84 -2.63 1.73
N ALA A 445 9.17 -1.62 1.15
CA ALA A 445 8.69 -0.47 1.91
C ALA A 445 7.60 -0.86 2.92
N LEU A 446 6.67 -1.75 2.54
CA LEU A 446 5.63 -2.26 3.44
C LEU A 446 6.20 -3.14 4.56
N ILE A 447 7.19 -3.98 4.24
CA ILE A 447 7.95 -4.75 5.26
C ILE A 447 8.62 -3.77 6.23
N TYR A 448 9.28 -2.72 5.74
CA TYR A 448 9.90 -1.72 6.60
C TYR A 448 8.87 -1.02 7.51
N ALA A 449 7.71 -0.64 6.99
CA ALA A 449 6.62 -0.07 7.78
C ALA A 449 6.23 -1.00 8.93
N ALA A 450 6.05 -2.29 8.66
CA ALA A 450 5.72 -3.28 9.67
C ALA A 450 6.85 -3.53 10.69
N LYS A 451 8.11 -3.26 10.34
CA LYS A 451 9.23 -3.30 11.30
C LYS A 451 9.22 -2.13 12.28
N VAL A 452 8.83 -0.92 11.83
CA VAL A 452 8.99 0.32 12.60
C VAL A 452 7.71 0.86 13.23
N VAL A 453 6.57 0.20 12.98
CA VAL A 453 5.22 0.61 13.43
C VAL A 453 5.08 0.87 14.94
N ARG A 454 5.96 0.28 15.76
CA ARG A 454 6.00 0.52 17.20
C ARG A 454 6.28 1.99 17.55
N THR A 455 7.26 2.60 16.87
CA THR A 455 7.77 3.94 17.17
C THR A 455 8.16 4.67 15.87
N PRO A 456 7.19 4.94 14.97
CA PRO A 456 7.44 5.51 13.65
C PRO A 456 8.06 6.91 13.68
N TYR A 457 7.93 7.66 14.79
CA TYR A 457 8.56 8.97 14.93
C TYR A 457 10.00 8.95 15.46
N LEU A 458 10.51 7.76 15.81
CA LEU A 458 11.85 7.60 16.39
C LEU A 458 12.71 6.60 15.60
N THR A 459 12.23 5.38 15.44
CA THR A 459 13.02 4.29 14.84
C THR A 459 13.53 4.59 13.42
N PRO A 460 12.77 5.26 12.55
CA PRO A 460 13.23 5.53 11.18
C PRO A 460 14.41 6.51 11.08
N SER A 461 14.76 7.25 12.13
CA SER A 461 15.95 8.11 12.10
C SER A 461 17.25 7.33 12.29
N GLY A 462 17.19 6.08 12.75
CA GLY A 462 18.38 5.26 12.96
C GLY A 462 18.79 4.37 11.79
N PRO A 463 19.91 3.65 11.94
CA PRO A 463 20.48 2.82 10.88
C PRO A 463 19.68 1.55 10.59
N ASP A 464 19.70 1.09 9.34
CA ASP A 464 19.12 -0.18 8.97
C ASP A 464 20.16 -1.31 9.08
N VAL A 465 19.79 -2.42 9.73
CA VAL A 465 20.54 -3.67 9.62
C VAL A 465 20.15 -4.36 8.31
N THR A 466 21.11 -4.41 7.38
CA THR A 466 20.93 -4.82 5.98
C THR A 466 21.18 -6.30 5.73
N SER A 467 21.92 -6.95 6.62
CA SER A 467 22.22 -8.38 6.58
C SER A 467 22.47 -8.91 8.00
N VAL A 468 22.10 -10.16 8.23
CA VAL A 468 22.38 -10.94 9.44
C VAL A 468 22.71 -12.36 8.98
N THR A 469 23.92 -12.82 9.28
CA THR A 469 24.41 -14.14 8.86
C THR A 469 24.91 -14.91 10.09
N LEU A 470 24.44 -16.15 10.23
CA LEU A 470 24.95 -17.09 11.24
C LEU A 470 25.87 -18.12 10.59
N GLY A 471 26.93 -18.51 11.30
CA GLY A 471 27.93 -19.44 10.81
C GLY A 471 27.40 -20.86 10.54
N GLY A 472 27.92 -21.48 9.48
CA GLY A 472 27.62 -22.87 9.13
C GLY A 472 26.15 -23.11 8.82
N THR A 473 25.56 -24.12 9.46
CA THR A 473 24.16 -24.53 9.28
C THR A 473 23.22 -23.98 10.37
N ALA A 474 23.71 -23.08 11.22
CA ALA A 474 22.98 -22.62 12.40
C ALA A 474 21.64 -21.95 12.07
N ALA A 475 21.51 -21.29 10.92
CA ALA A 475 20.24 -20.68 10.48
C ALA A 475 19.30 -21.63 9.73
N THR A 476 19.76 -22.86 9.40
CA THR A 476 19.03 -23.80 8.53
C THR A 476 18.77 -25.12 9.25
N THR A 477 19.65 -26.12 9.08
CA THR A 477 19.48 -27.46 9.67
C THR A 477 19.90 -27.53 11.13
N GLY A 478 20.50 -26.46 11.65
CA GLY A 478 20.91 -26.32 13.04
C GLY A 478 22.33 -26.80 13.33
N VAL A 479 22.73 -26.58 14.58
CA VAL A 479 24.02 -26.99 15.16
C VAL A 479 23.80 -27.62 16.54
N PRO A 480 24.68 -28.50 17.03
CA PRO A 480 24.55 -29.05 18.38
C PRO A 480 24.58 -27.95 19.45
N ARG A 481 23.74 -28.08 20.48
CA ARG A 481 23.82 -27.23 21.67
C ARG A 481 25.26 -27.22 22.23
N GLY A 482 25.75 -26.03 22.57
CA GLY A 482 27.12 -25.80 23.04
C GLY A 482 28.09 -25.39 21.93
N THR A 483 27.69 -25.48 20.67
CA THR A 483 28.46 -24.94 19.54
C THR A 483 28.51 -23.42 19.61
N GLN A 484 29.69 -22.83 19.48
CA GLN A 484 29.84 -21.39 19.32
C GLN A 484 29.50 -21.02 17.87
N VAL A 485 28.48 -20.17 17.70
CA VAL A 485 28.00 -19.78 16.37
C VAL A 485 28.49 -18.37 16.07
N SER A 486 29.24 -18.18 14.98
CA SER A 486 29.60 -16.85 14.53
C SER A 486 28.36 -16.10 14.02
N LEU A 487 28.27 -14.81 14.34
CA LEU A 487 27.25 -13.89 13.89
C LEU A 487 27.92 -12.70 13.21
N SER A 488 27.51 -12.41 11.98
CA SER A 488 27.94 -11.22 11.24
C SER A 488 26.73 -10.40 10.84
N ALA A 489 26.83 -9.08 10.92
CA ALA A 489 25.79 -8.15 10.50
C ALA A 489 26.39 -6.96 9.74
N SER A 490 25.62 -6.36 8.85
CA SER A 490 25.98 -5.11 8.19
C SER A 490 24.92 -4.05 8.45
N ALA A 491 25.30 -2.90 8.98
CA ALA A 491 24.42 -1.78 9.29
C ALA A 491 24.76 -0.56 8.43
N THR A 492 23.76 0.22 8.06
CA THR A 492 23.98 1.48 7.34
C THR A 492 22.97 2.54 7.72
N ASP A 493 23.45 3.77 7.86
CA ASP A 493 22.62 4.95 8.11
C ASP A 493 22.32 5.74 6.82
N THR A 494 22.54 5.15 5.65
CA THR A 494 22.48 5.88 4.36
C THR A 494 21.20 5.65 3.56
N ARG A 495 20.29 4.81 4.04
CA ARG A 495 19.09 4.34 3.30
C ARG A 495 17.93 5.34 3.27
N PHE A 496 18.20 6.53 2.77
CA PHE A 496 17.19 7.59 2.61
C PHE A 496 17.12 8.08 1.16
N ARG A 497 15.92 8.36 0.69
CA ARG A 497 15.73 8.98 -0.61
C ARG A 497 15.82 10.50 -0.54
N ASN A 498 16.84 11.05 -1.20
CA ASN A 498 17.16 12.48 -1.17
C ASN A 498 16.77 13.22 -2.48
N SER A 499 15.77 12.74 -3.23
CA SER A 499 15.33 13.40 -4.47
C SER A 499 14.57 14.71 -4.23
N ASN A 500 14.13 14.96 -2.98
CA ASN A 500 13.50 16.20 -2.54
C ASN A 500 14.00 16.56 -1.12
N GLY A 501 15.09 17.33 -1.08
CA GLY A 501 15.85 17.64 0.13
C GLY A 501 16.81 16.50 0.54
N THR A 502 17.46 16.64 1.69
CA THR A 502 18.50 15.71 2.16
C THR A 502 18.25 15.31 3.61
N GLU A 503 18.43 14.01 3.92
CA GLU A 503 18.43 13.50 5.29
C GLU A 503 19.85 13.51 5.88
N PRO A 504 20.05 14.06 7.09
CA PRO A 504 21.34 13.93 7.76
C PRO A 504 21.60 12.46 8.09
N THR A 505 22.84 12.01 7.88
CA THR A 505 23.27 10.63 8.14
C THR A 505 24.53 10.65 9.00
N GLN A 506 24.64 9.69 9.90
CA GLN A 506 25.63 9.61 10.96
C GLN A 506 26.47 8.34 10.82
N ASN A 507 27.62 8.32 11.47
CA ASN A 507 28.37 7.08 11.61
C ASN A 507 27.58 6.10 12.48
N ILE A 508 27.72 4.80 12.20
CA ILE A 508 27.28 3.78 13.14
C ILE A 508 28.09 3.95 14.43
N ALA A 509 27.45 3.72 15.58
CA ALA A 509 28.09 3.80 16.89
C ALA A 509 27.96 2.51 17.70
N ALA A 510 26.95 1.69 17.41
CA ALA A 510 26.79 0.38 18.02
C ALA A 510 25.98 -0.56 17.12
N VAL A 511 26.30 -1.86 17.21
CA VAL A 511 25.45 -2.95 16.71
C VAL A 511 25.32 -3.97 17.83
N GLU A 512 24.10 -4.42 18.08
CA GLU A 512 23.82 -5.38 19.15
C GLU A 512 22.79 -6.41 18.70
N TYR A 513 22.81 -7.56 19.37
CA TYR A 513 21.81 -8.61 19.18
C TYR A 513 21.13 -9.03 20.48
N TYR A 514 19.99 -9.68 20.32
CA TYR A 514 19.17 -10.26 21.38
C TYR A 514 18.74 -11.66 20.97
N ILE A 515 18.51 -12.55 21.93
CA ILE A 515 18.00 -13.90 21.69
C ILE A 515 16.63 -14.04 22.33
N ASP A 516 15.62 -14.38 21.53
CA ASP A 516 14.20 -14.62 21.83
C ASP A 516 13.41 -13.46 22.44
N THR A 517 14.02 -12.63 23.27
CA THR A 517 13.40 -11.46 23.87
C THR A 517 13.80 -10.21 23.07
N PRO A 518 12.87 -9.58 22.32
CA PRO A 518 13.20 -8.43 21.48
C PRO A 518 13.53 -7.17 22.31
N PRO A 519 14.24 -6.19 21.73
CA PRO A 519 14.81 -5.04 22.45
C PRO A 519 13.82 -4.11 23.15
N TRP A 520 12.53 -4.17 22.81
CA TRP A 520 11.48 -3.35 23.43
C TRP A 520 10.75 -4.05 24.59
N VAL A 521 11.08 -5.32 24.88
CA VAL A 521 10.49 -6.06 25.99
C VAL A 521 11.36 -5.90 27.23
N ALA A 522 10.72 -5.66 28.38
CA ALA A 522 11.42 -5.53 29.65
C ALA A 522 12.20 -6.82 29.98
N GLY A 523 13.46 -6.67 30.40
CA GLY A 523 14.35 -7.81 30.67
C GLY A 523 15.15 -8.29 29.46
N ALA A 524 14.93 -7.74 28.27
CA ALA A 524 15.78 -8.00 27.10
C ALA A 524 17.23 -7.62 27.41
N THR A 525 18.16 -8.55 27.18
CA THR A 525 19.59 -8.34 27.46
C THR A 525 20.34 -8.15 26.14
N PRO A 526 20.88 -6.94 25.86
CA PRO A 526 21.68 -6.71 24.66
C PRO A 526 23.02 -7.42 24.75
N VAL A 527 23.47 -7.96 23.62
CA VAL A 527 24.85 -8.41 23.44
C VAL A 527 25.49 -7.61 22.32
N ALA A 528 26.54 -6.86 22.65
CA ALA A 528 27.25 -6.02 21.70
C ALA A 528 28.01 -6.87 20.67
N LEU A 529 27.95 -6.45 19.41
CA LEU A 529 28.85 -6.91 18.36
C LEU A 529 30.03 -5.95 18.24
N ALA A 530 31.20 -6.48 17.89
CA ALA A 530 32.38 -5.68 17.60
C ALA A 530 32.36 -5.22 16.15
N ALA A 531 32.81 -3.99 15.88
CA ALA A 531 33.09 -3.55 14.52
C ALA A 531 34.14 -4.49 13.90
N SER A 532 33.86 -5.00 12.70
CA SER A 532 34.71 -6.01 12.05
C SER A 532 36.08 -5.47 11.66
N ASP A 533 36.22 -4.16 11.48
CA ASP A 533 37.47 -3.46 11.20
C ASP A 533 38.13 -2.85 12.47
N GLY A 534 37.51 -3.08 13.64
CA GLY A 534 37.99 -2.61 14.94
C GLY A 534 37.37 -1.32 15.46
N SER A 535 36.61 -0.54 14.66
CA SER A 535 35.95 0.67 15.17
C SER A 535 34.72 1.08 14.36
N PHE A 536 33.61 1.42 15.02
CA PHE A 536 32.47 2.05 14.34
C PHE A 536 32.78 3.53 14.03
N ASN A 537 33.24 3.81 12.81
CA ASN A 537 33.73 5.13 12.38
C ASN A 537 33.20 5.60 11.01
N ALA A 538 32.32 4.81 10.39
CA ALA A 538 31.71 5.08 9.10
C ALA A 538 30.17 4.98 9.14
N LYS A 539 29.51 5.52 8.12
CA LYS A 539 28.04 5.47 7.96
C LYS A 539 27.51 4.08 7.58
N THR A 540 28.40 3.20 7.17
CA THR A 540 28.10 1.79 6.87
C THR A 540 29.19 0.97 7.53
N GLU A 541 28.80 0.04 8.38
CA GLU A 541 29.72 -0.76 9.17
C GLU A 541 29.34 -2.24 9.14
N ALA A 542 30.36 -3.08 9.15
CA ALA A 542 30.21 -4.50 9.42
C ALA A 542 30.48 -4.73 10.91
N ALA A 543 29.68 -5.58 11.53
CA ALA A 543 29.86 -6.01 12.90
C ALA A 543 29.87 -7.54 12.98
N SER A 544 30.64 -8.07 13.94
CA SER A 544 30.72 -9.51 14.17
C SER A 544 30.82 -9.86 15.64
N GLY A 545 30.47 -11.09 15.96
CA GLY A 545 30.53 -11.65 17.31
C GLY A 545 30.23 -13.14 17.30
N THR A 546 30.10 -13.70 18.50
CA THR A 546 29.84 -15.13 18.69
C THR A 546 28.66 -15.31 19.63
N ILE A 547 27.73 -16.18 19.26
CA ILE A 547 26.61 -16.61 20.10
C ILE A 547 27.04 -17.88 20.86
N ALA A 548 27.04 -17.78 22.19
CA ALA A 548 27.22 -18.94 23.06
C ALA A 548 25.90 -19.69 23.24
N THR A 549 25.82 -20.92 22.73
CA THR A 549 24.56 -21.69 22.71
C THR A 549 24.40 -22.65 23.89
N SER A 550 25.38 -22.74 24.79
CA SER A 550 25.33 -23.64 25.95
C SER A 550 24.18 -23.34 26.89
N GLY A 551 23.80 -22.07 27.05
CA GLY A 551 22.69 -21.62 27.88
C GLY A 551 21.30 -21.70 27.22
N LEU A 552 21.24 -22.01 25.92
CA LEU A 552 19.99 -22.04 25.15
C LEU A 552 19.38 -23.45 25.15
N SER A 553 18.05 -23.52 25.07
CA SER A 553 17.33 -24.77 24.88
C SER A 553 17.59 -25.37 23.49
N VAL A 554 17.40 -26.68 23.33
CA VAL A 554 17.31 -27.27 21.98
C VAL A 554 16.04 -26.76 21.32
N GLY A 555 16.11 -26.42 20.03
CA GLY A 555 14.99 -25.85 19.28
C GLY A 555 15.37 -24.61 18.49
N ARG A 556 14.35 -23.88 18.06
CA ARG A 556 14.50 -22.67 17.25
C ARG A 556 14.42 -21.43 18.11
N HIS A 557 15.35 -20.52 17.86
CA HIS A 557 15.50 -19.23 18.52
C HIS A 557 15.43 -18.10 17.50
N LEU A 558 14.99 -16.91 17.95
CA LEU A 558 15.05 -15.68 17.17
C LEU A 558 16.24 -14.84 17.61
N VAL A 559 17.11 -14.52 16.66
CA VAL A 559 18.23 -13.58 16.87
C VAL A 559 17.83 -12.24 16.28
N TYR A 560 17.50 -11.28 17.14
CA TYR A 560 17.18 -9.91 16.74
C TYR A 560 18.45 -9.09 16.69
N VAL A 561 18.65 -8.30 15.64
CA VAL A 561 19.80 -7.40 15.49
C VAL A 561 19.29 -5.99 15.21
N ARG A 562 19.90 -5.00 15.88
CA ARG A 562 19.69 -3.58 15.60
C ARG A 562 21.00 -2.81 15.68
N ALA A 563 20.99 -1.61 15.11
CA ALA A 563 22.13 -0.70 15.15
C ALA A 563 21.70 0.67 15.68
N ARG A 564 22.67 1.37 16.28
CA ARG A 564 22.54 2.75 16.73
C ARG A 564 23.52 3.63 15.97
N ASP A 565 23.08 4.80 15.57
CA ASP A 565 23.96 5.82 15.02
C ASP A 565 24.69 6.64 16.11
N ALA A 566 25.61 7.50 15.69
CA ALA A 566 26.33 8.43 16.55
C ALA A 566 25.44 9.57 17.10
N GLY A 567 24.25 9.79 16.54
CA GLY A 567 23.22 10.68 17.08
C GLY A 567 22.41 10.05 18.23
N GLY A 568 22.59 8.76 18.48
CA GLY A 568 21.89 8.01 19.52
C GLY A 568 20.58 7.34 19.07
N SER A 569 20.22 7.41 17.78
CA SER A 569 18.98 6.80 17.28
C SER A 569 19.17 5.30 17.03
N TRP A 570 18.28 4.49 17.59
CA TRP A 570 18.19 3.06 17.28
C TRP A 570 17.30 2.84 16.07
N GLY A 571 17.81 2.12 15.08
CA GLY A 571 17.07 1.80 13.87
C GLY A 571 16.23 0.53 13.95
N ALA A 572 15.67 0.13 12.80
CA ALA A 572 14.79 -1.01 12.67
C ALA A 572 15.49 -2.33 13.04
N VAL A 573 14.73 -3.25 13.65
CA VAL A 573 15.21 -4.60 13.95
C VAL A 573 15.13 -5.47 12.70
N THR A 574 16.18 -6.26 12.48
CA THR A 574 16.21 -7.37 11.52
C THR A 574 16.50 -8.65 12.29
N ALA A 575 15.80 -9.73 11.96
CA ALA A 575 15.96 -11.00 12.65
C ALA A 575 16.52 -12.11 11.76
N SER A 576 17.12 -13.11 12.39
CA SER A 576 17.47 -14.39 11.80
C SER A 576 17.09 -15.53 12.74
N PHE A 577 16.84 -16.72 12.19
CA PHE A 577 16.62 -17.91 13.01
C PHE A 577 17.95 -18.53 13.42
N LEU A 578 18.03 -19.03 14.65
CA LEU A 578 19.08 -19.91 15.15
C LEU A 578 18.45 -21.24 15.54
N GLN A 579 18.89 -22.33 14.92
CA GLN A 579 18.41 -23.68 15.17
C GLN A 579 19.46 -24.48 15.96
N LEU A 580 19.05 -25.04 17.09
CA LEU A 580 19.87 -25.91 17.93
C LEU A 580 19.29 -27.32 17.96
N ASN A 581 20.17 -28.32 17.87
CA ASN A 581 19.84 -29.75 17.84
C ASN A 581 20.44 -30.49 19.03
#